data_AF-A0A0R1TBR8-F1
#
_entry.id   AF-A0A0R1TBR8-F1
#
_cell.length_a   1.000
_cell.length_b   1.000
_cell.length_c   1.000
_cell.angle_alpha   90.00
_cell.angle_beta   90.00
_cell.angle_gamma   90.00
#
_symmetry.space_group_name_H-M   'P 1'
#
loop_
_entity.id
_entity.type
_entity.pdbx_description
1 polymer ?
#
loop_
_entity_poly.entity_id
_entity_poly.type
_entity_poly.pdbx_seq_one_letter_code
_entity_poly.pdbx_strand_id
1 'polypeptide(L)'
;MKMEKYCQRCGKKIMATAESCPFCGVHQDRLDLGFESKKCKVCHEIIPVNANYCTECGQDQAIYVYRATETSESEKQVSPEPETISMLPNGQDLQVELEKIRQEVLRMERIGKNENPQPGLVVSTKLMLKEWFTTNKRMGRADFWWGMLGMVLLSFVIVLVAMLFLQSMPTQTGWQIFWFILRCWSLYYLMVTAAGVIRRLHDLELPGLLVFIYLVPVIGEIMILLLLTRPQVLTKNNRYGFVDPARKLRDEIRKKWRK
;
A
#
# COMPACT_ATOMS: atom_id res chain seq x y z
N MET A 1 -45.47 -22.05 -18.81
CA MET A 1 -44.13 -21.96 -19.44
C MET A 1 -43.65 -20.53 -19.29
N LYS A 2 -42.43 -20.29 -18.78
CA LYS A 2 -41.93 -18.92 -18.57
C LYS A 2 -41.75 -18.24 -19.94
N MET A 3 -42.40 -17.10 -20.16
CA MET A 3 -42.38 -16.42 -21.47
C MET A 3 -41.14 -15.53 -21.67
N GLU A 4 -40.51 -15.10 -20.57
CA GLU A 4 -39.39 -14.16 -20.57
C GLU A 4 -38.24 -14.65 -19.68
N LYS A 5 -37.02 -14.27 -20.04
CA LYS A 5 -35.80 -14.46 -19.25
C LYS A 5 -34.93 -13.21 -19.31
N TYR A 6 -33.94 -13.11 -18.43
CA TYR A 6 -32.95 -12.04 -18.48
C TYR A 6 -31.73 -12.45 -19.32
N CYS A 7 -31.20 -11.51 -20.10
CA CYS A 7 -29.99 -11.72 -20.87
C CYS A 7 -28.78 -11.95 -19.94
N GLN A 8 -28.03 -13.02 -20.20
CA GLN A 8 -26.85 -13.43 -19.41
C GLN A 8 -25.74 -12.38 -19.34
N ARG A 9 -25.66 -11.46 -20.30
CA ARG A 9 -24.59 -10.44 -20.39
C ARG A 9 -25.02 -9.02 -20.00
N CYS A 10 -26.22 -8.58 -20.43
CA CYS A 10 -26.64 -7.18 -20.26
C CYS A 10 -27.85 -7.00 -19.34
N GLY A 11 -28.44 -8.07 -18.80
CA GLY A 11 -29.52 -7.99 -17.82
C GLY A 11 -30.86 -7.47 -18.35
N LYS A 12 -31.04 -7.26 -19.66
CA LYS A 12 -32.35 -6.91 -20.25
C LYS A 12 -33.25 -8.13 -20.38
N LYS A 13 -34.57 -7.94 -20.20
CA LYS A 13 -35.58 -8.98 -20.44
C LYS A 13 -35.67 -9.31 -21.94
N ILE A 14 -35.67 -10.59 -22.26
CA ILE A 14 -35.74 -11.15 -23.61
C ILE A 14 -36.70 -12.33 -23.60
N MET A 15 -37.17 -12.76 -24.79
CA MET A 15 -38.02 -13.96 -24.90
C MET A 15 -37.27 -15.20 -24.40
N ALA A 16 -37.98 -16.11 -23.71
CA ALA A 16 -37.38 -17.32 -23.17
C ALA A 16 -36.70 -18.20 -24.24
N THR A 17 -37.28 -18.23 -25.45
CA THR A 17 -36.78 -18.97 -26.63
C THR A 17 -35.64 -18.27 -27.37
N ALA A 18 -35.30 -17.01 -27.02
CA ALA A 18 -34.27 -16.27 -27.73
C ALA A 18 -32.89 -16.94 -27.60
N GLU A 19 -32.28 -17.26 -28.74
CA GLU A 19 -30.92 -17.79 -28.87
C GLU A 19 -29.87 -16.67 -28.84
N SER A 20 -30.22 -15.49 -29.32
CA SER A 20 -29.38 -14.29 -29.26
C SER A 20 -30.14 -13.13 -28.64
N CYS A 21 -29.43 -12.27 -27.90
CA CYS A 21 -30.02 -11.10 -27.27
C CYS A 21 -30.21 -9.98 -28.32
N PRO A 22 -31.45 -9.47 -28.54
CA PRO A 22 -31.69 -8.39 -29.50
C PRO A 22 -31.05 -7.05 -29.09
N PHE A 23 -30.66 -6.90 -27.82
CA PHE A 23 -30.10 -5.65 -27.31
C PHE A 23 -28.57 -5.60 -27.30
N CYS A 24 -27.90 -6.75 -27.16
CA CYS A 24 -26.43 -6.79 -27.06
C CYS A 24 -25.76 -7.83 -27.96
N GLY A 25 -26.54 -8.56 -28.77
CA GLY A 25 -26.05 -9.54 -29.74
C GLY A 25 -25.48 -10.84 -29.17
N VAL A 26 -25.40 -11.00 -27.84
CA VAL A 26 -24.79 -12.19 -27.24
C VAL A 26 -25.68 -13.42 -27.38
N HIS A 27 -25.08 -14.56 -27.73
CA HIS A 27 -25.73 -15.87 -27.69
C HIS A 27 -26.07 -16.25 -26.23
N GLN A 28 -27.21 -16.90 -26.03
CA GLN A 28 -27.70 -17.32 -24.71
C GLN A 28 -27.40 -18.80 -24.50
N ASP A 29 -26.49 -19.12 -23.59
CA ASP A 29 -26.15 -20.51 -23.27
C ASP A 29 -27.33 -21.20 -22.57
N ARG A 30 -27.61 -22.45 -22.94
CA ARG A 30 -28.73 -23.23 -22.37
C ARG A 30 -28.18 -24.38 -21.54
N LEU A 31 -28.79 -24.62 -20.37
CA LEU A 31 -28.31 -25.60 -19.37
C LEU A 31 -28.47 -27.06 -19.83
N ASP A 32 -29.38 -27.32 -20.76
CA ASP A 32 -29.66 -28.64 -21.35
C ASP A 32 -28.55 -29.14 -22.29
N LEU A 33 -27.65 -28.27 -22.73
CA LEU A 33 -26.56 -28.59 -23.66
C LEU A 33 -25.22 -28.92 -22.99
N GLY A 34 -25.22 -29.23 -21.68
CA GLY A 34 -24.03 -29.70 -20.96
C GLY A 34 -23.01 -28.62 -20.60
N PHE A 35 -23.42 -27.34 -20.60
CA PHE A 35 -22.58 -26.25 -20.15
C PHE A 35 -22.39 -26.25 -18.62
N GLU A 36 -21.20 -25.85 -18.17
CA GLU A 36 -20.91 -25.64 -16.76
C GLU A 36 -21.87 -24.61 -16.15
N SER A 37 -22.35 -24.89 -14.93
CA SER A 37 -23.36 -24.09 -14.26
C SER A 37 -22.92 -23.63 -12.87
N LYS A 38 -23.54 -22.54 -12.39
CA LYS A 38 -23.36 -21.99 -11.04
C LYS A 38 -24.72 -21.61 -10.44
N LYS A 39 -24.80 -21.46 -9.13
CA LYS A 39 -26.00 -20.94 -8.45
C LYS A 39 -25.98 -19.42 -8.38
N CYS A 40 -27.13 -18.80 -8.60
CA CYS A 40 -27.30 -17.36 -8.40
C CYS A 40 -27.06 -16.98 -6.93
N LYS A 41 -26.35 -15.89 -6.67
CA LYS A 41 -26.05 -15.38 -5.31
C LYS A 41 -27.27 -14.84 -4.56
N VAL A 42 -28.38 -14.56 -5.26
CA VAL A 42 -29.58 -13.95 -4.68
C VAL A 42 -30.76 -14.91 -4.70
N CYS A 43 -31.17 -15.38 -5.88
CA CYS A 43 -32.32 -16.29 -5.99
C CYS A 43 -31.97 -17.77 -5.90
N HIS A 44 -30.67 -18.13 -5.85
CA HIS A 44 -30.17 -19.51 -5.76
C HIS A 44 -30.49 -20.44 -6.93
N GLU A 45 -31.13 -19.93 -7.98
CA GLU A 45 -31.44 -20.66 -9.19
C GLU A 45 -30.18 -21.00 -10.02
N ILE A 46 -30.22 -22.11 -10.76
CA ILE A 46 -29.09 -22.58 -11.56
C ILE A 46 -28.98 -21.74 -12.83
N ILE A 47 -27.81 -21.18 -13.08
CA ILE A 47 -27.51 -20.33 -14.25
C ILE A 47 -26.18 -20.75 -14.90
N PRO A 48 -25.95 -20.43 -16.18
CA PRO A 48 -24.67 -20.70 -16.84
C PRO A 48 -23.49 -20.07 -16.12
N VAL A 49 -22.33 -20.75 -16.07
CA VAL A 49 -21.16 -20.27 -15.32
C VAL A 49 -20.67 -18.90 -15.80
N ASN A 50 -20.77 -18.65 -17.10
CA ASN A 50 -20.35 -17.40 -17.76
C ASN A 50 -21.40 -16.28 -17.69
N ALA A 51 -22.55 -16.49 -17.04
CA ALA A 51 -23.59 -15.47 -16.92
C ALA A 51 -23.17 -14.37 -15.92
N ASN A 52 -23.10 -13.13 -16.39
CA ASN A 52 -22.90 -11.95 -15.55
C ASN A 52 -24.18 -11.56 -14.80
N TYR A 53 -25.34 -11.77 -15.43
CA TYR A 53 -26.66 -11.53 -14.85
C TYR A 53 -27.42 -12.84 -14.72
N CYS A 54 -28.20 -12.99 -13.64
CA CYS A 54 -29.06 -14.15 -13.46
C CYS A 54 -30.19 -14.15 -14.51
N THR A 55 -30.35 -15.25 -15.25
CA THR A 55 -31.42 -15.42 -16.25
C THR A 55 -32.82 -15.40 -15.64
N GLU A 56 -32.91 -15.62 -14.33
CA GLU A 56 -34.17 -15.81 -13.63
C GLU A 56 -34.63 -14.57 -12.86
N CYS A 57 -33.76 -13.97 -12.05
CA CYS A 57 -34.07 -12.77 -11.27
C CYS A 57 -33.46 -11.46 -11.83
N GLY A 58 -32.59 -11.53 -12.84
CA GLY A 58 -31.97 -10.35 -13.46
C GLY A 58 -30.85 -9.70 -12.65
N GLN A 59 -30.50 -10.23 -11.48
CA GLN A 59 -29.47 -9.63 -10.62
C GLN A 59 -28.06 -9.84 -11.17
N ASP A 60 -27.23 -8.80 -11.05
CA ASP A 60 -25.79 -8.87 -11.32
C ASP A 60 -25.08 -9.83 -10.34
N GLN A 61 -24.31 -10.77 -10.89
CA GLN A 61 -23.56 -11.79 -10.17
C GLN A 61 -22.12 -11.36 -9.84
N ALA A 62 -21.66 -10.20 -10.33
CA ALA A 62 -20.33 -9.65 -10.07
C ALA A 62 -20.13 -9.12 -8.64
N ILE A 63 -21.17 -9.09 -7.79
CA ILE A 63 -21.09 -8.53 -6.44
C ILE A 63 -20.25 -9.46 -5.53
N TYR A 64 -19.10 -8.97 -5.06
CA TYR A 64 -18.46 -9.43 -3.84
C TYR A 64 -19.31 -8.97 -2.66
N VAL A 65 -20.21 -9.82 -2.18
CA VAL A 65 -20.86 -9.58 -0.88
C VAL A 65 -19.83 -9.95 0.18
N TYR A 66 -19.04 -8.98 0.63
CA TYR A 66 -18.43 -9.06 1.95
C TYR A 66 -19.58 -9.16 2.95
N ARG A 67 -19.85 -10.36 3.45
CA ARG A 67 -20.88 -10.61 4.44
C ARG A 67 -20.41 -10.02 5.76
N ALA A 68 -20.71 -8.75 6.00
CA ALA A 68 -20.85 -8.24 7.35
C ALA A 68 -22.04 -8.98 7.97
N THR A 69 -21.80 -9.77 9.01
CA THR A 69 -22.86 -10.30 9.86
C THR A 69 -23.47 -9.13 10.61
N GLU A 70 -24.69 -8.74 10.24
CA GLU A 70 -25.52 -7.81 11.01
C GLU A 70 -26.56 -8.62 11.79
N THR A 71 -26.39 -8.63 13.10
CA THR A 71 -27.47 -8.81 14.07
C THR A 71 -28.54 -7.75 13.84
N SER A 72 -29.77 -8.21 13.85
CA SER A 72 -31.02 -7.45 13.75
C SER A 72 -31.09 -6.25 14.68
N GLU A 73 -31.44 -5.08 14.15
CA GLU A 73 -32.32 -4.13 14.84
C GLU A 73 -32.98 -3.16 13.84
N SER A 74 -34.29 -3.36 13.69
CA SER A 74 -35.39 -2.49 13.26
C SER A 74 -35.13 -1.30 12.30
N GLU A 75 -35.88 -1.35 11.20
CA GLU A 75 -36.25 -0.25 10.31
C GLU A 75 -36.59 1.07 11.04
N LYS A 76 -36.01 2.16 10.53
CA LYS A 76 -36.72 3.44 10.40
C LYS A 76 -36.55 3.95 8.98
N GLN A 77 -37.66 3.90 8.24
CA GLN A 77 -37.83 4.61 6.97
C GLN A 77 -37.71 6.13 7.23
N VAL A 78 -36.83 6.78 6.48
CA VAL A 78 -36.91 8.23 6.23
C VAL A 78 -36.77 8.41 4.73
N SER A 79 -37.87 8.79 4.09
CA SER A 79 -37.88 9.37 2.75
C SER A 79 -37.28 10.78 2.80
N PRO A 80 -36.36 11.17 1.91
CA PRO A 80 -36.12 12.58 1.66
C PRO A 80 -37.15 13.07 0.63
N GLU A 81 -38.09 13.87 1.14
CA GLU A 81 -38.79 14.91 0.38
C GLU A 81 -37.75 15.84 -0.28
N PRO A 82 -38.02 16.46 -1.45
CA PRO A 82 -36.99 17.09 -2.26
C PRO A 82 -36.59 18.43 -1.65
N GLU A 83 -35.67 18.41 -0.68
CA GLU A 83 -34.90 19.59 -0.33
C GLU A 83 -34.05 19.95 -1.55
N THR A 84 -34.31 21.15 -2.07
CA THR A 84 -33.60 21.80 -3.17
C THR A 84 -32.09 21.56 -3.09
N ILE A 85 -31.60 20.65 -3.94
CA ILE A 85 -30.18 20.51 -4.23
C ILE A 85 -29.81 21.69 -5.14
N SER A 86 -29.58 22.85 -4.54
CA SER A 86 -29.05 24.03 -5.24
C SER A 86 -27.53 24.13 -5.15
N MET A 87 -26.81 23.00 -5.07
CA MET A 87 -25.34 22.99 -5.08
C MET A 87 -24.74 21.81 -5.86
N LEU A 88 -25.25 21.53 -7.06
CA LEU A 88 -24.36 20.91 -8.06
C LEU A 88 -23.43 22.01 -8.60
N PRO A 89 -22.10 21.83 -8.58
CA PRO A 89 -21.19 22.73 -9.25
C PRO A 89 -21.59 22.83 -10.73
N ASN A 90 -21.40 24.00 -11.35
CA ASN A 90 -21.62 24.16 -12.78
C ASN A 90 -20.84 23.08 -13.55
N GLY A 91 -21.39 22.56 -14.66
CA GLY A 91 -20.77 21.45 -15.40
C GLY A 91 -19.32 21.72 -15.84
N GLN A 92 -18.94 23.00 -16.01
CA GLN A 92 -17.58 23.44 -16.26
C GLN A 92 -16.67 23.38 -15.01
N ASP A 93 -17.18 23.73 -13.82
CA ASP A 93 -16.43 23.63 -12.56
C ASP A 93 -16.12 22.16 -12.21
N LEU A 94 -17.07 21.26 -12.49
CA LEU A 94 -16.89 19.82 -12.31
C LEU A 94 -15.78 19.26 -13.22
N GLN A 95 -15.72 19.69 -14.48
CA GLN A 95 -14.66 19.28 -15.41
C GLN A 95 -13.28 19.77 -14.96
N VAL A 96 -13.19 21.02 -14.50
CA VAL A 96 -11.94 21.58 -13.97
C VAL A 96 -11.50 20.82 -12.70
N GLU A 97 -12.44 20.43 -11.84
CA GLU A 97 -12.14 19.66 -10.63
C GLU A 97 -11.71 18.22 -10.95
N LEU A 98 -12.36 17.56 -11.92
CA LEU A 98 -11.94 16.26 -12.46
C LEU A 98 -10.54 16.31 -13.09
N GLU A 99 -10.22 17.35 -13.86
CA GLU A 99 -8.89 17.52 -14.47
C GLU A 99 -7.83 17.71 -13.37
N LYS A 100 -8.13 18.49 -12.32
CA LYS A 100 -7.27 18.65 -11.14
C LYS A 100 -7.05 17.31 -10.42
N ILE A 101 -8.12 16.55 -10.15
CA ILE A 101 -8.03 15.22 -9.52
C ILE A 101 -7.18 14.29 -10.39
N ARG A 102 -7.39 14.29 -11.71
CA ARG A 102 -6.61 13.48 -12.66
C ARG A 102 -5.13 13.84 -12.62
N GLN A 103 -4.79 15.12 -12.64
CA GLN A 103 -3.41 15.58 -12.50
C GLN A 103 -2.80 15.19 -11.15
N GLU A 104 -3.58 15.25 -10.07
CA GLU A 104 -3.19 14.83 -8.73
C GLU A 104 -2.86 13.33 -8.69
N VAL A 105 -3.74 12.49 -9.25
CA VAL A 105 -3.55 11.04 -9.35
C VAL A 105 -2.30 10.72 -10.16
N LEU A 106 -2.12 11.35 -11.32
CA LEU A 106 -0.91 11.20 -12.15
C LEU A 106 0.37 11.66 -11.44
N ARG A 107 0.27 12.69 -10.59
CA ARG A 107 1.40 13.15 -9.77
C ARG A 107 1.74 12.12 -8.68
N MET A 108 0.74 11.54 -8.03
CA MET A 108 0.94 10.48 -7.03
C MET A 108 1.52 9.22 -7.68
N GLU A 109 1.05 8.84 -8.87
CA GLU A 109 1.56 7.68 -9.63
C GLU A 109 3.04 7.85 -10.04
N ARG A 110 3.51 9.09 -10.22
CA ARG A 110 4.93 9.39 -10.48
C ARG A 110 5.85 9.20 -9.28
N ILE A 111 5.33 9.14 -8.05
CA ILE A 111 6.17 8.91 -6.86
C ILE A 111 6.51 7.42 -6.82
N GLY A 112 7.78 7.10 -7.09
CA GLY A 112 8.28 5.73 -7.04
C GLY A 112 8.04 5.06 -5.69
N LYS A 113 7.90 3.74 -5.66
CA LYS A 113 7.69 2.99 -4.40
C LYS A 113 8.91 2.99 -3.47
N ASN A 114 10.09 3.24 -4.03
CA ASN A 114 11.38 3.14 -3.38
C ASN A 114 12.31 4.22 -3.94
N GLU A 115 13.38 4.52 -3.20
CA GLU A 115 14.39 5.50 -3.63
C GLU A 115 15.22 4.92 -4.78
N ASN A 116 15.50 3.62 -4.71
CA ASN A 116 16.13 2.88 -5.79
C ASN A 116 15.08 2.09 -6.58
N PRO A 117 15.14 2.06 -7.93
CA PRO A 117 14.21 1.26 -8.73
C PRO A 117 14.34 -0.25 -8.50
N GLN A 118 15.53 -0.73 -8.12
CA GLN A 118 15.82 -2.14 -7.84
C GLN A 118 16.39 -2.28 -6.41
N PRO A 119 15.52 -2.29 -5.38
CA PRO A 119 15.97 -2.44 -4.00
C PRO A 119 16.60 -3.82 -3.77
N GLY A 120 17.67 -3.88 -2.98
CA GLY A 120 18.40 -5.11 -2.73
C GLY A 120 19.44 -4.93 -1.63
N LEU A 121 19.95 -6.05 -1.10
CA LEU A 121 20.77 -6.06 0.11
C LEU A 121 21.91 -5.01 0.09
N VAL A 122 22.77 -5.05 -0.92
CA VAL A 122 23.94 -4.15 -0.98
C VAL A 122 23.53 -2.70 -1.20
N VAL A 123 22.63 -2.44 -2.15
CA VAL A 123 22.24 -1.08 -2.54
C VAL A 123 21.51 -0.37 -1.40
N SER A 124 20.54 -1.05 -0.79
CA SER A 124 19.72 -0.48 0.27
C SER A 124 20.50 -0.35 1.59
N THR A 125 21.44 -1.26 1.89
CA THR A 125 22.35 -1.11 3.05
C THR A 125 23.29 0.07 2.88
N LYS A 126 23.89 0.22 1.68
CA LYS A 126 24.73 1.38 1.36
C LYS A 126 23.95 2.68 1.49
N LEU A 127 22.70 2.70 1.03
CA LEU A 127 21.81 3.83 1.18
C LEU A 127 21.53 4.15 2.66
N MET A 128 21.32 3.13 3.49
CA MET A 128 21.04 3.31 4.90
C MET A 128 22.25 3.88 5.66
N LEU A 129 23.45 3.36 5.39
CA LEU A 129 24.72 3.84 5.95
C LEU A 129 25.07 5.25 5.47
N LYS A 130 24.86 5.58 4.19
CA LYS A 130 25.18 6.89 3.63
C LYS A 130 24.36 8.02 4.25
N GLU A 131 23.11 7.73 4.60
CA GLU A 131 22.09 8.71 4.99
C GLU A 131 21.72 8.59 6.47
N TRP A 132 22.66 8.12 7.30
CA TRP A 132 22.44 7.81 8.71
C TRP A 132 22.06 9.00 9.60
N PHE A 133 22.28 10.24 9.14
CA PHE A 133 21.84 11.47 9.81
C PHE A 133 20.71 12.21 9.10
N THR A 134 20.24 11.70 7.96
CA THR A 134 19.23 12.41 7.15
C THR A 134 17.84 11.91 7.50
N THR A 135 17.04 12.76 8.15
CA THR A 135 15.67 12.43 8.60
C THR A 135 14.58 13.09 7.78
N ASN A 136 14.86 14.23 7.11
CA ASN A 136 13.88 15.01 6.33
C ASN A 136 13.57 14.43 4.93
N LYS A 137 13.55 13.11 4.80
CA LYS A 137 13.14 12.41 3.58
C LYS A 137 12.37 11.14 3.93
N ARG A 138 11.74 10.52 2.93
CA ARG A 138 11.07 9.21 3.07
C ARG A 138 11.96 8.06 2.61
N MET A 139 11.68 6.85 3.08
CA MET A 139 12.30 5.60 2.62
C MET A 139 11.23 4.57 2.27
N GLY A 140 11.32 4.05 1.05
CA GLY A 140 10.41 3.02 0.55
C GLY A 140 10.53 1.71 1.33
N ARG A 141 9.47 0.90 1.30
CA ARG A 141 9.35 -0.31 2.12
C ARG A 141 10.45 -1.33 1.82
N ALA A 142 10.78 -1.54 0.55
CA ALA A 142 11.76 -2.56 0.18
C ALA A 142 13.18 -2.11 0.53
N ASP A 143 13.53 -0.85 0.28
CA ASP A 143 14.81 -0.29 0.70
C ASP A 143 15.00 -0.37 2.22
N PHE A 144 13.93 -0.12 2.98
CA PHE A 144 13.96 -0.23 4.43
C PHE A 144 14.29 -1.65 4.92
N TRP A 145 13.53 -2.66 4.48
CA TRP A 145 13.74 -4.03 4.97
C TRP A 145 15.07 -4.63 4.50
N TRP A 146 15.48 -4.39 3.24
CA TRP A 146 16.81 -4.81 2.78
C TRP A 146 17.93 -4.11 3.53
N GLY A 147 17.78 -2.81 3.82
CA GLY A 147 18.73 -2.07 4.63
C GLY A 147 18.82 -2.63 6.06
N MET A 148 17.68 -2.89 6.71
CA MET A 148 17.65 -3.45 8.07
C MET A 148 18.31 -4.82 8.13
N LEU A 149 18.01 -5.69 7.17
CA LEU A 149 18.66 -6.99 7.04
C LEU A 149 20.18 -6.84 6.88
N GLY A 150 20.65 -5.94 6.01
CA GLY A 150 22.08 -5.74 5.83
C GLY A 150 22.78 -5.13 7.04
N MET A 151 22.12 -4.28 7.83
CA MET A 151 22.67 -3.79 9.10
C MET A 151 22.80 -4.90 10.15
N VAL A 152 21.84 -5.82 10.20
CA VAL A 152 21.91 -7.02 11.07
C VAL A 152 23.08 -7.91 10.64
N LEU A 153 23.21 -8.20 9.34
CA LEU A 153 24.33 -9.00 8.82
C LEU A 153 25.68 -8.34 9.05
N LEU A 154 25.78 -7.02 8.83
CA LEU A 154 26.99 -6.25 9.10
C LEU A 154 27.38 -6.31 10.59
N SER A 155 26.39 -6.30 11.48
CA SER A 155 26.63 -6.46 12.92
C SER A 155 27.19 -7.83 13.26
N PHE A 156 26.67 -8.91 12.65
CA PHE A 156 27.24 -10.24 12.83
C PHE A 156 28.70 -10.33 12.38
N VAL A 157 29.03 -9.74 11.24
CA VAL A 157 30.42 -9.70 10.73
C VAL A 157 31.33 -8.95 11.70
N ILE A 158 30.89 -7.80 12.22
CA ILE A 158 31.70 -7.00 13.15
C ILE A 158 31.93 -7.72 14.48
N VAL A 159 30.90 -8.37 15.02
CA VAL A 159 31.04 -9.19 16.23
C VAL A 159 32.00 -10.35 16.00
N LEU A 160 31.88 -11.04 14.86
CA LEU A 160 32.77 -12.15 14.49
C LEU A 160 34.23 -11.68 14.41
N VAL A 161 34.50 -10.56 13.72
CA VAL A 161 35.85 -9.98 13.62
C VAL A 161 36.37 -9.56 15.00
N ALA A 162 35.53 -8.95 15.84
CA ALA A 162 35.92 -8.56 17.19
C ALA A 162 36.25 -9.77 18.08
N MET A 163 35.51 -10.87 17.95
CA MET A 163 35.78 -12.14 18.65
C MET A 163 37.10 -12.78 18.22
N LEU A 164 37.42 -12.76 16.93
CA LEU A 164 38.71 -13.25 16.42
C LEU A 164 39.87 -12.40 16.94
N PHE A 165 39.71 -11.07 16.99
CA PHE A 165 40.72 -10.18 17.52
C PHE A 165 40.98 -10.40 19.02
N LEU A 166 39.94 -10.73 19.79
CA LEU A 166 40.05 -11.02 21.22
C LEU A 166 41.03 -12.17 21.51
N GLN A 167 41.13 -13.17 20.62
CA GLN A 167 42.05 -14.31 20.78
C GLN A 167 43.53 -13.93 20.66
N SER A 168 43.83 -12.80 20.01
CA SER A 168 45.20 -12.32 19.80
C SER A 168 45.76 -11.43 20.91
N MET A 169 44.94 -11.13 21.94
CA MET A 169 45.25 -10.13 22.96
C MET A 169 45.34 -10.73 24.38
N PRO A 170 46.10 -10.10 25.30
CA PRO A 170 46.03 -10.42 26.72
C PRO A 170 44.59 -10.31 27.24
N THR A 171 44.16 -11.26 28.06
CA THR A 171 42.74 -11.47 28.43
C THR A 171 42.06 -10.21 28.96
N GLN A 172 42.67 -9.50 29.92
CA GLN A 172 42.07 -8.31 30.52
C GLN A 172 41.96 -7.13 29.53
N THR A 173 43.05 -6.80 28.83
CA THR A 173 43.10 -5.70 27.86
C THR A 173 42.20 -5.97 26.66
N GLY A 174 42.22 -7.20 26.14
CA GLY A 174 41.38 -7.62 25.02
C GLY A 174 39.89 -7.46 25.32
N TRP A 175 39.43 -7.86 26.51
CA TRP A 175 38.04 -7.69 26.93
C TRP A 175 37.61 -6.23 27.00
N GLN A 176 38.47 -5.33 27.50
CA GLN A 176 38.14 -3.90 27.56
C GLN A 176 37.99 -3.29 26.17
N ILE A 177 38.90 -3.62 25.24
CA ILE A 177 38.86 -3.17 23.86
C ILE A 177 37.61 -3.73 23.15
N PHE A 178 37.31 -5.01 23.35
CA PHE A 178 36.12 -5.66 22.79
C PHE A 178 34.83 -4.93 23.20
N TRP A 179 34.63 -4.70 24.50
CA TRP A 179 33.46 -3.98 24.99
C TRP A 179 33.40 -2.53 24.50
N PHE A 180 34.53 -1.86 24.37
CA PHE A 180 34.59 -0.51 23.80
C PHE A 180 34.11 -0.50 22.34
N ILE A 181 34.63 -1.41 21.50
CA ILE A 181 34.21 -1.55 20.10
C ILE A 181 32.71 -1.85 20.01
N LEU A 182 32.20 -2.77 20.81
CA LEU A 182 30.77 -3.10 20.82
C LEU A 182 29.90 -1.93 21.24
N ARG A 183 30.31 -1.12 22.22
CA ARG A 183 29.58 0.10 22.61
C ARG A 183 29.54 1.11 21.48
N CYS A 184 30.69 1.41 20.86
CA CYS A 184 30.75 2.30 19.70
C CYS A 184 29.87 1.80 18.55
N TRP A 185 29.96 0.51 18.23
CA TRP A 185 29.12 -0.12 17.20
C TRP A 185 27.63 -0.03 17.55
N SER A 186 27.24 -0.33 18.79
CA SER A 186 25.84 -0.30 19.21
C SER A 186 25.23 1.10 19.12
N LEU A 187 26.00 2.14 19.47
CA LEU A 187 25.56 3.53 19.33
C LEU A 187 25.40 3.91 17.87
N TYR A 188 26.37 3.56 17.02
CA TYR A 188 26.28 3.79 15.58
C TYR A 188 25.08 3.07 14.96
N TYR A 189 24.91 1.79 15.28
CA TYR A 189 23.78 0.97 14.85
C TYR A 189 22.45 1.62 15.23
N LEU A 190 22.30 2.01 16.50
CA LEU A 190 21.10 2.67 17.02
C LEU A 190 20.77 3.94 16.22
N MET A 191 21.77 4.79 15.96
CA MET A 191 21.57 6.03 15.20
C MET A 191 21.12 5.76 13.76
N VAL A 192 21.80 4.82 13.07
CA VAL A 192 21.47 4.45 11.68
C VAL A 192 20.06 3.87 11.59
N THR A 193 19.70 2.94 12.49
CA THR A 193 18.37 2.31 12.48
C THR A 193 17.28 3.28 12.90
N ALA A 194 17.53 4.16 13.87
CA ALA A 194 16.57 5.20 14.25
C ALA A 194 16.29 6.16 13.08
N ALA A 195 17.33 6.62 12.38
CA ALA A 195 17.17 7.44 11.18
C ALA A 195 16.43 6.69 10.06
N GLY A 196 16.67 5.38 9.89
CA GLY A 196 15.92 4.52 8.96
C GLY A 196 14.43 4.43 9.31
N VAL A 197 14.12 4.19 10.59
CA VAL A 197 12.75 4.13 11.11
C VAL A 197 12.03 5.46 10.93
N ILE A 198 12.67 6.59 11.26
CA ILE A 198 12.10 7.93 11.05
C ILE A 198 11.74 8.13 9.57
N ARG A 199 12.66 7.80 8.65
CA ARG A 199 12.39 7.90 7.21
C ARG A 199 11.28 6.96 6.73
N ARG A 200 11.14 5.77 7.34
CA ARG A 200 10.04 4.84 7.06
C ARG A 200 8.71 5.35 7.62
N LEU A 201 8.71 5.99 8.79
CA LEU A 201 7.52 6.64 9.37
C LEU A 201 7.07 7.83 8.51
N HIS A 202 8.02 8.62 7.99
CA HIS A 202 7.73 9.68 7.03
C HIS A 202 7.12 9.16 5.72
N ASP A 203 7.48 7.94 5.29
CA ASP A 203 6.86 7.27 4.13
C ASP A 203 5.38 6.90 4.38
N LEU A 204 4.98 6.77 5.64
CA LEU A 204 3.61 6.58 6.10
C LEU A 204 2.91 7.91 6.42
N GLU A 205 3.56 9.05 6.19
CA GLU A 205 3.08 10.39 6.56
C GLU A 205 2.83 10.55 8.08
N LEU A 206 3.54 9.76 8.88
CA LEU A 206 3.50 9.80 10.34
C LEU A 206 4.68 10.62 10.90
N PRO A 207 4.53 11.23 12.09
CA PRO A 207 5.61 11.99 12.69
C PRO A 207 6.79 11.09 13.09
N GLY A 208 8.02 11.51 12.79
CA GLY A 208 9.24 10.79 13.15
C GLY A 208 9.44 10.57 14.65
N LEU A 209 8.81 11.40 15.50
CA LEU A 209 8.83 11.27 16.96
C LEU A 209 8.27 9.93 17.46
N LEU A 210 7.46 9.22 16.65
CA LEU A 210 7.00 7.88 17.00
C LEU A 210 8.15 6.88 17.19
N VAL A 211 9.37 7.18 16.74
CA VAL A 211 10.55 6.37 17.04
C VAL A 211 10.76 6.16 18.56
N PHE A 212 10.36 7.13 19.40
CA PHE A 212 10.48 7.03 20.85
C PHE A 212 9.58 5.96 21.49
N ILE A 213 8.64 5.39 20.74
CA ILE A 213 7.87 4.23 21.20
C ILE A 213 8.78 3.04 21.51
N TYR A 214 9.96 2.94 20.86
CA TYR A 214 10.95 1.92 21.20
C TYR A 214 11.43 1.96 22.67
N LEU A 215 11.21 3.07 23.40
CA LEU A 215 11.53 3.15 24.83
C LEU A 215 10.60 2.29 25.68
N VAL A 216 9.44 1.89 25.15
CA VAL A 216 8.52 0.95 25.81
C VAL A 216 8.90 -0.47 25.41
N PRO A 217 9.48 -1.27 26.32
CA PRO A 217 9.94 -2.61 25.98
C PRO A 217 8.77 -3.51 25.60
N VAL A 218 9.02 -4.49 24.71
CA VAL A 218 8.06 -5.47 24.20
C VAL A 218 6.92 -4.86 23.37
N ILE A 219 6.03 -4.07 24.00
CA ILE A 219 4.85 -3.50 23.35
C ILE A 219 5.25 -2.47 22.30
N GLY A 220 6.21 -1.60 22.63
CA GLY A 220 6.64 -0.55 21.71
C GLY A 220 7.31 -1.11 20.45
N GLU A 221 8.13 -2.13 20.60
CA GLU A 221 8.78 -2.83 19.49
C GLU A 221 7.76 -3.47 18.55
N ILE A 222 6.79 -4.22 19.10
CA ILE A 222 5.74 -4.85 18.29
C ILE A 222 4.91 -3.80 17.57
N MET A 223 4.51 -2.73 18.26
CA MET A 223 3.68 -1.68 17.67
C MET A 223 4.41 -0.97 16.52
N ILE A 224 5.69 -0.61 16.69
CA ILE A 224 6.47 -0.01 15.61
C ILE A 224 6.67 -1.00 14.46
N LEU A 225 6.97 -2.28 14.72
CA LEU A 225 7.08 -3.27 13.65
C LEU A 225 5.80 -3.35 12.81
N LEU A 226 4.63 -3.40 13.45
CA LEU A 226 3.34 -3.37 12.76
C LEU A 226 3.17 -2.09 11.92
N LEU A 227 3.54 -0.92 12.46
CA LEU A 227 3.54 0.33 11.69
C LEU A 227 4.45 0.24 10.45
N LEU A 228 5.70 -0.22 10.61
CA LEU A 228 6.72 -0.23 9.55
C LEU A 228 6.37 -1.16 8.39
N THR A 229 5.58 -2.21 8.64
CA THR A 229 5.06 -3.13 7.60
C THR A 229 3.95 -2.54 6.75
N ARG A 230 3.28 -1.47 7.20
CA ARG A 230 2.16 -0.85 6.47
C ARG A 230 2.59 -0.39 5.06
N PRO A 231 1.66 -0.41 4.09
CA PRO A 231 1.95 0.11 2.75
C PRO A 231 2.25 1.61 2.81
N GLN A 232 3.00 2.10 1.82
CA GLN A 232 3.28 3.52 1.67
C GLN A 232 1.98 4.33 1.58
N VAL A 233 1.98 5.52 2.17
CA VAL A 233 0.87 6.47 2.04
C VAL A 233 1.32 7.63 1.17
N LEU A 234 0.47 8.02 0.23
CA LEU A 234 0.67 9.20 -0.60
C LEU A 234 -0.44 10.19 -0.25
N THR A 235 -0.06 11.34 0.30
CA THR A 235 -1.01 12.42 0.61
C THR A 235 -0.89 13.54 -0.43
N LYS A 236 -1.97 14.31 -0.57
CA LYS A 236 -2.01 15.51 -1.44
C LYS A 236 -0.88 16.50 -1.13
N ASN A 237 -0.55 16.67 0.15
CA ASN A 237 0.48 17.59 0.60
C ASN A 237 1.91 17.07 0.35
N ASN A 238 2.09 15.75 0.18
CA ASN A 238 3.36 15.05 -0.05
C ASN A 238 4.53 15.68 0.74
N ARG A 239 4.42 15.65 2.08
CA ARG A 239 5.32 16.40 2.97
C ARG A 239 6.77 15.92 2.86
N TYR A 240 6.96 14.65 2.55
CA TYR A 240 8.28 14.03 2.44
C TYR A 240 8.50 13.45 1.03
N GLY A 241 9.65 13.75 0.43
CA GLY A 241 10.11 13.15 -0.83
C GLY A 241 11.31 12.24 -0.64
N PHE A 242 11.78 11.60 -1.71
CA PHE A 242 13.01 10.78 -1.69
C PHE A 242 14.30 11.60 -1.68
N VAL A 243 14.20 12.91 -1.88
CA VAL A 243 15.33 13.84 -1.85
C VAL A 243 15.14 14.79 -0.67
N ASP A 244 16.16 14.91 0.16
CA ASP A 244 16.22 15.92 1.23
C ASP A 244 16.06 17.34 0.63
N PRO A 245 15.07 18.13 1.07
CA PRO A 245 14.83 19.50 0.58
C PRO A 245 16.08 20.38 0.67
N ALA A 246 16.87 20.27 1.75
CA ALA A 246 18.07 21.07 1.93
C ALA A 246 19.15 20.68 0.91
N ARG A 247 19.28 19.38 0.60
CA ARG A 247 20.19 18.91 -0.45
C ARG A 247 19.73 19.39 -1.84
N LYS A 248 18.43 19.28 -2.13
CA LYS A 248 17.84 19.73 -3.40
C LYS A 248 18.13 21.21 -3.67
N LEU A 249 17.90 22.07 -2.66
CA LEU A 249 18.17 23.50 -2.75
C LEU A 249 19.67 23.78 -3.02
N ARG A 250 20.58 23.11 -2.31
CA ARG A 250 22.03 23.27 -2.54
C ARG A 250 22.44 22.89 -3.97
N ASP A 251 21.87 21.81 -4.51
CA ASP A 251 22.18 21.36 -5.87
C ASP A 251 21.63 22.31 -6.93
N GLU A 252 20.44 22.88 -6.73
CA GLU A 252 19.85 23.91 -7.59
C GLU A 252 20.70 25.17 -7.61
N ILE A 253 21.12 25.67 -6.43
CA ILE A 253 22.03 26.81 -6.31
C ILE A 253 23.33 26.51 -7.07
N ARG A 254 23.97 25.37 -6.80
CA ARG A 254 25.23 24.97 -7.46
C ARG A 254 25.11 24.93 -8.98
N LYS A 255 23.99 24.44 -9.53
CA LYS A 255 23.74 24.43 -10.98
C LYS A 255 23.60 25.84 -11.55
N LYS A 256 22.96 26.75 -10.81
CA LYS A 256 22.81 28.16 -11.21
C LYS A 256 24.15 28.87 -11.33
N TRP A 257 25.11 28.61 -10.44
CA TRP A 257 26.45 29.19 -10.48
C TRP A 257 27.41 28.57 -11.50
N ARG A 258 27.07 27.42 -12.09
CA ARG A 258 27.85 26.77 -13.16
C ARG A 258 27.42 27.18 -14.58
N LYS A 259 26.29 27.89 -14.70
CA LYS A 259 25.81 28.49 -15.95
C LYS A 259 26.23 29.95 -15.98
#